data_AF-A0A818I5V0-F1
#
_entry.id   AF-A0A818I5V0-F1
#
_cell.length_a   1.000
_cell.length_b   1.000
_cell.length_c   1.000
_cell.angle_alpha   90.00
_cell.angle_beta   90.00
_cell.angle_gamma   90.00
#
_symmetry.space_group_name_H-M   'P 1'
#
loop_
_entity.id
_entity.type
_entity.pdbx_description
1 polymer ?
#
loop_
_entity_poly.entity_id
_entity_poly.type
_entity_poly.pdbx_seq_one_letter_code
_entity_poly.pdbx_strand_id
1 'polypeptide(L)'
;MINVCIGTKDNMVSSYIGLAFGCTFAVILMMIACFLCVNKSRSPSKGQSRNVAKHNAQELDQPKPSMNPVASISYSVKKRKQSVEISPTSKSPKSHMITRDKTSCLQPVYSDFLQTLNLHEEYFNHNYDRCYCSRHYSMNRPRTSIIGGYKYTIPCGWMRFGLKFYRFSCENEDIFKTWPISFYGTSIDQLEQILCMHFIPFPGDRLLNKEIFAPKFFDQGICYTSPSIYYTSNLKVCQKHVFTSKSNETYEVQVILQCKQKPNTFEVNHGQSGLCNIIPANEIKWKTRTRSTILPYGLLVHMRKQ
;
A
#
# COMPACT_ATOMS: atom_id res chain seq x y z
N MET A 1 -72.46 33.69 1.13
CA MET A 1 -72.90 32.30 0.89
C MET A 1 -71.67 31.43 0.83
N ILE A 2 -71.59 30.46 1.73
CA ILE A 2 -70.58 29.41 1.81
C ILE A 2 -70.89 28.39 0.71
N ASN A 3 -69.88 27.93 -0.03
CA ASN A 3 -69.80 26.52 -0.40
C ASN A 3 -68.37 26.09 -0.74
N VAL A 4 -67.96 25.06 -0.03
CA VAL A 4 -66.78 24.22 -0.17
C VAL A 4 -67.11 23.10 -1.18
N CYS A 5 -66.12 22.62 -1.94
CA CYS A 5 -65.86 21.19 -2.24
C CYS A 5 -64.67 21.07 -3.23
N ILE A 6 -63.50 20.62 -2.76
CA ILE A 6 -62.97 19.23 -2.80
C ILE A 6 -62.39 18.88 -4.18
N GLY A 7 -61.09 18.59 -4.20
CA GLY A 7 -60.35 18.18 -5.39
C GLY A 7 -60.20 16.67 -5.55
N THR A 8 -59.59 16.29 -6.67
CA THR A 8 -58.94 14.99 -6.88
C THR A 8 -57.72 15.23 -7.78
N LYS A 9 -56.54 14.86 -7.27
CA LYS A 9 -55.30 14.69 -8.03
C LYS A 9 -55.18 13.21 -8.34
N ASP A 10 -55.09 12.84 -9.62
CA ASP A 10 -54.57 11.54 -10.04
C ASP A 10 -53.95 11.62 -11.44
N ASN A 11 -52.84 10.90 -11.61
CA ASN A 11 -52.23 10.40 -12.84
C ASN A 11 -51.31 11.31 -13.69
N MET A 12 -50.03 11.38 -13.30
CA MET A 12 -48.90 11.51 -14.24
C MET A 12 -47.69 10.69 -13.76
N VAL A 13 -47.74 9.37 -13.97
CA VAL A 13 -46.56 8.49 -13.90
C VAL A 13 -46.58 7.57 -15.11
N SER A 14 -46.09 8.05 -16.25
CA SER A 14 -45.73 7.21 -17.39
C SER A 14 -44.83 7.97 -18.35
N SER A 15 -43.52 8.02 -18.08
CA SER A 15 -42.49 8.47 -19.06
C SER A 15 -41.03 8.13 -18.70
N TYR A 16 -40.69 7.61 -17.51
CA TYR A 16 -39.27 7.49 -17.09
C TYR A 16 -38.62 6.10 -17.19
N ILE A 17 -39.26 5.10 -17.81
CA ILE A 17 -38.70 3.72 -17.87
C ILE A 17 -37.90 3.45 -19.17
N GLY A 18 -37.93 4.33 -20.17
CA GLY A 18 -37.30 4.09 -21.47
C GLY A 18 -35.80 4.39 -21.59
N LEU A 19 -35.18 5.13 -20.66
CA LEU A 19 -33.81 5.65 -20.82
C LEU A 19 -32.73 4.85 -20.04
N ALA A 20 -33.12 3.97 -19.12
CA ALA A 20 -32.17 3.24 -18.28
C ALA A 20 -31.64 1.93 -18.91
N PHE A 21 -32.29 1.39 -19.95
CA PHE A 21 -31.87 0.12 -20.58
C PHE A 21 -30.92 0.29 -21.77
N GLY A 22 -30.80 1.50 -22.33
CA GLY A 22 -29.93 1.76 -23.49
C GLY A 22 -28.43 1.85 -23.13
N CYS A 23 -28.10 2.46 -21.98
CA CYS A 23 -26.70 2.68 -21.59
C CYS A 23 -25.98 1.41 -21.12
N THR A 24 -26.68 0.47 -20.48
CA THR A 24 -26.10 -0.79 -19.99
C THR A 24 -25.76 -1.74 -21.14
N PHE A 25 -26.56 -1.76 -22.22
CA PHE A 25 -26.28 -2.61 -23.37
C PHE A 25 -25.06 -2.14 -24.16
N ALA A 26 -24.84 -0.83 -24.29
CA ALA A 26 -23.67 -0.28 -24.98
C ALA A 26 -22.35 -0.61 -24.28
N VAL A 27 -22.32 -0.58 -22.94
CA VAL A 27 -21.11 -0.91 -22.15
C VAL A 27 -20.79 -2.41 -22.25
N ILE A 28 -21.80 -3.27 -22.23
CA ILE A 28 -21.62 -4.73 -22.38
C ILE A 28 -21.12 -5.08 -23.79
N LEU A 29 -21.65 -4.45 -24.84
CA LEU A 29 -21.17 -4.66 -26.22
C LEU A 29 -19.71 -4.19 -26.39
N MET A 30 -19.32 -3.10 -25.75
CA MET A 30 -17.93 -2.60 -25.81
C MET A 30 -16.95 -3.55 -25.11
N MET A 31 -17.34 -4.14 -23.96
CA MET A 31 -16.54 -5.13 -23.25
C MET A 31 -16.35 -6.43 -24.05
N ILE A 32 -17.41 -6.90 -24.73
CA ILE A 32 -17.35 -8.10 -25.59
C ILE A 32 -16.46 -7.84 -26.82
N ALA A 33 -16.56 -6.66 -27.44
CA ALA A 33 -15.71 -6.31 -28.59
C ALA A 33 -14.21 -6.25 -28.22
N CYS A 34 -13.88 -5.73 -27.03
CA CYS A 34 -12.50 -5.73 -26.52
C CYS A 34 -11.98 -7.17 -26.29
N PHE A 35 -12.80 -8.06 -25.76
CA PHE A 35 -12.40 -9.45 -25.49
C PHE A 35 -12.17 -10.25 -26.80
N LEU A 36 -12.96 -9.98 -27.84
CA LEU A 36 -12.79 -10.61 -29.15
C LEU A 36 -11.58 -10.05 -29.93
N CYS A 37 -11.23 -8.77 -29.76
CA CYS A 37 -10.02 -8.19 -30.36
C CYS A 37 -8.73 -8.74 -29.75
N VAL A 38 -8.70 -9.04 -28.45
CA VAL A 38 -7.51 -9.61 -27.79
C VAL A 38 -7.23 -11.07 -28.22
N ASN A 39 -8.25 -11.83 -28.60
CA ASN A 39 -8.07 -13.22 -29.03
C ASN A 39 -7.73 -13.41 -30.52
N LYS A 40 -7.74 -12.35 -31.33
CA LYS A 40 -7.50 -12.46 -32.79
C LYS A 40 -6.02 -12.32 -33.21
N SER A 41 -5.09 -12.17 -32.27
CA SER A 41 -3.65 -11.99 -32.54
C SER A 41 -2.78 -13.24 -32.38
N ARG A 42 -3.36 -14.43 -32.22
CA ARG A 42 -2.63 -15.71 -32.31
C ARG A 42 -2.86 -16.40 -33.64
N SER A 43 -2.13 -15.95 -34.67
CA SER A 43 -1.89 -16.74 -35.87
C SER A 43 -0.67 -17.66 -35.66
N PRO A 44 -0.74 -18.95 -36.02
CA PRO A 44 0.36 -19.89 -35.87
C PRO A 44 1.40 -19.71 -36.98
N SER A 45 2.67 -19.53 -36.61
CA SER A 45 3.78 -19.61 -37.56
C SER A 45 4.04 -21.06 -37.96
N LYS A 46 3.99 -21.30 -39.28
CA LYS A 46 4.38 -22.56 -39.91
C LYS A 46 5.91 -22.68 -39.98
N GLY A 47 6.41 -23.84 -39.58
CA GLY A 47 7.46 -24.55 -40.32
C GLY A 47 8.90 -24.32 -39.88
N GLN A 48 9.47 -25.31 -39.17
CA GLN A 48 10.65 -26.00 -39.70
C GLN A 48 10.77 -27.42 -39.15
N SER A 49 10.95 -28.33 -40.09
CA SER A 49 11.12 -29.77 -39.94
C SER A 49 12.58 -30.07 -39.56
N ARG A 50 12.80 -31.01 -38.62
CA ARG A 50 13.81 -32.08 -38.76
C ARG A 50 13.83 -33.05 -37.58
N ASN A 51 13.89 -34.32 -37.99
CA ASN A 51 14.56 -35.47 -37.38
C ASN A 51 13.90 -36.17 -36.18
N VAL A 52 13.13 -37.19 -36.56
CA VAL A 52 12.83 -38.39 -35.79
C VAL A 52 14.14 -39.15 -35.52
N ALA A 53 14.48 -39.31 -34.25
CA ALA A 53 15.35 -40.37 -33.78
C ALA A 53 14.70 -41.01 -32.54
N LYS A 54 14.37 -42.29 -32.69
CA LYS A 54 13.85 -43.19 -31.67
C LYS A 54 14.91 -43.34 -30.57
N HIS A 55 14.53 -43.23 -29.29
CA HIS A 55 15.14 -44.03 -28.23
C HIS A 55 14.23 -44.06 -26.98
N ASN A 56 13.77 -45.28 -26.70
CA ASN A 56 13.58 -45.95 -25.43
C ASN A 56 13.04 -45.18 -24.21
N ALA A 57 11.84 -45.61 -23.83
CA ALA A 57 11.32 -45.53 -22.48
C ALA A 57 12.24 -46.28 -21.51
N GLN A 58 12.66 -45.59 -20.46
CA GLN A 58 13.11 -46.22 -19.23
C GLN A 58 12.59 -45.40 -18.06
N GLU A 59 11.62 -46.02 -17.41
CA GLU A 59 11.04 -45.75 -16.11
C GLU A 59 12.18 -45.60 -15.08
N LEU A 60 12.23 -44.45 -14.38
CA LEU A 60 13.11 -44.28 -13.22
C LEU A 60 12.31 -43.70 -12.07
N ASP A 61 12.18 -44.53 -11.04
CA ASP A 61 11.59 -44.28 -9.74
C ASP A 61 12.06 -42.97 -9.12
N GLN A 62 11.09 -42.15 -8.69
CA GLN A 62 11.33 -41.06 -7.75
C GLN A 62 11.36 -41.62 -6.32
N PRO A 63 12.42 -41.40 -5.53
CA PRO A 63 12.39 -41.71 -4.11
C PRO A 63 11.57 -40.67 -3.35
N LYS A 64 10.53 -41.15 -2.66
CA LYS A 64 9.77 -40.42 -1.63
C LYS A 64 10.72 -39.85 -0.57
N PRO A 65 10.63 -38.56 -0.21
CA PRO A 65 11.29 -38.08 1.00
C PRO A 65 10.54 -38.56 2.25
N SER A 66 11.18 -39.49 2.96
CA SER A 66 10.85 -39.98 4.28
C SER A 66 10.86 -38.83 5.31
N MET A 67 9.71 -38.55 5.91
CA MET A 67 9.61 -37.72 7.11
C MET A 67 10.20 -38.48 8.30
N ASN A 68 11.27 -37.96 8.89
CA ASN A 68 11.70 -38.30 10.24
C ASN A 68 11.52 -37.08 11.17
N PRO A 69 10.97 -37.27 12.38
CA PRO A 69 10.73 -36.19 13.32
C PRO A 69 12.05 -35.73 13.95
N VAL A 70 12.40 -34.45 13.79
CA VAL A 70 13.54 -33.84 14.49
C VAL A 70 13.13 -33.56 15.93
N ALA A 71 13.90 -34.15 16.84
CA ALA A 71 13.78 -34.05 18.28
C ALA A 71 13.83 -32.59 18.78
N SER A 72 12.95 -32.30 19.73
CA SER A 72 12.92 -31.07 20.53
C SER A 72 14.17 -30.94 21.38
N ILE A 73 15.04 -29.98 21.06
CA ILE A 73 16.16 -29.58 21.91
C ILE A 73 15.65 -28.55 22.93
N SER A 74 15.55 -28.97 24.18
CA SER A 74 15.26 -28.11 25.33
C SER A 74 16.53 -27.35 25.76
N TYR A 75 16.53 -26.02 25.65
CA TYR A 75 17.60 -25.19 26.20
C TYR A 75 17.28 -24.75 27.63
N SER A 76 18.00 -25.30 28.59
CA SER A 76 18.00 -24.86 29.99
C SER A 76 18.87 -23.61 30.16
N VAL A 77 18.23 -22.44 30.28
CA VAL A 77 18.90 -21.17 30.57
C VAL A 77 19.22 -21.10 32.07
N LYS A 78 20.50 -21.28 32.42
CA LYS A 78 21.03 -21.01 33.76
C LYS A 78 21.03 -19.49 34.02
N LYS A 79 20.20 -19.05 34.98
CA LYS A 79 20.20 -17.69 35.53
C LYS A 79 21.52 -17.43 36.26
N ARG A 80 22.35 -16.51 35.75
CA ARG A 80 23.48 -15.95 36.49
C ARG A 80 23.03 -14.61 37.09
N LYS A 81 22.86 -14.57 38.41
CA LYS A 81 22.70 -13.34 39.19
C LYS A 81 24.06 -12.64 39.22
N GLN A 82 24.12 -11.40 38.74
CA GLN A 82 25.23 -10.51 39.02
C GLN A 82 24.65 -9.22 39.59
N SER A 83 24.82 -9.07 40.89
CA SER A 83 24.61 -7.85 41.66
C SER A 83 25.68 -6.84 41.29
N VAL A 84 25.28 -5.66 40.84
CA VAL A 84 26.16 -4.50 40.69
C VAL A 84 25.67 -3.44 41.66
N GLU A 85 26.58 -3.06 42.56
CA GLU A 85 26.42 -2.02 43.57
C GLU A 85 26.18 -0.65 42.93
N ILE A 86 25.24 0.08 43.53
CA ILE A 86 24.92 1.47 43.21
C ILE A 86 25.57 2.33 44.29
N SER A 87 26.39 3.29 43.88
CA SER A 87 26.81 4.43 44.71
C SER A 87 26.58 5.76 43.97
N PRO A 88 26.31 6.86 44.69
CA PRO A 88 25.38 7.89 44.22
C PRO A 88 26.04 9.22 43.83
N THR A 89 25.19 10.08 43.25
CA THR A 89 25.28 11.55 43.11
C THR A 89 25.98 12.12 41.88
N SER A 90 25.17 12.61 40.94
CA SER A 90 25.32 13.98 40.42
C SER A 90 23.93 14.57 40.16
N LYS A 91 23.66 15.74 40.73
CA LYS A 91 22.41 16.48 40.58
C LYS A 91 22.38 17.07 39.17
N SER A 92 21.53 16.56 38.28
CA SER A 92 21.30 17.20 36.99
C SER A 92 20.43 18.46 37.17
N PRO A 93 20.65 19.52 36.38
CA PRO A 93 19.89 20.76 36.49
C PRO A 93 18.43 20.50 36.15
N LYS A 94 17.52 21.09 36.94
CA LYS A 94 16.08 21.10 36.69
C LYS A 94 15.83 21.73 35.32
N SER A 95 15.69 20.91 34.29
CA SER A 95 15.16 21.36 33.01
C SER A 95 13.77 21.89 33.28
N HIS A 96 13.54 23.18 33.03
CA HIS A 96 12.21 23.74 32.89
C HIS A 96 11.40 22.81 32.00
N MET A 97 10.49 22.04 32.62
CA MET A 97 9.48 21.30 31.89
C MET A 97 8.58 22.35 31.27
N ILE A 98 8.88 22.70 30.02
CA ILE A 98 7.89 23.24 29.10
C ILE A 98 6.73 22.25 29.18
N THR A 99 5.61 22.72 29.73
CA THR A 99 4.34 22.01 29.75
C THR A 99 4.09 21.50 28.34
N ARG A 100 4.20 20.18 28.16
CA ARG A 100 3.89 19.50 26.90
C ARG A 100 2.41 19.70 26.66
N ASP A 101 2.07 20.76 25.95
CA ASP A 101 0.76 20.88 25.36
C ASP A 101 0.52 19.61 24.55
N LYS A 102 -0.58 18.91 24.83
CA LYS A 102 -0.95 17.68 24.12
C LYS A 102 -1.22 18.11 22.69
N THR A 103 -0.20 18.04 21.84
CA THR A 103 -0.22 18.50 20.46
C THR A 103 -1.54 18.10 19.80
N SER A 104 -2.30 19.12 19.42
CA SER A 104 -3.60 18.95 18.77
C SER A 104 -3.42 18.03 17.56
N CYS A 105 -4.42 17.18 17.32
CA CYS A 105 -4.36 16.29 16.17
C CYS A 105 -4.43 17.13 14.89
N LEU A 106 -3.42 17.00 14.02
CA LEU A 106 -3.33 17.72 12.74
C LEU A 106 -4.29 17.20 11.66
N GLN A 107 -5.27 16.36 12.01
CA GLN A 107 -6.19 15.78 11.03
C GLN A 107 -6.90 16.82 10.13
N PRO A 108 -7.34 17.99 10.64
CA PRO A 108 -7.87 19.05 9.77
C PRO A 108 -6.85 19.54 8.74
N VAL A 109 -5.60 19.77 9.17
CA VAL A 109 -4.50 20.21 8.28
C VAL A 109 -4.15 19.15 7.24
N TYR A 110 -4.13 17.87 7.62
CA TYR A 110 -3.97 16.76 6.68
C TYR A 110 -5.08 16.74 5.62
N SER A 111 -6.31 17.04 6.02
CA SER A 111 -7.46 17.08 5.11
C SER A 111 -7.37 18.26 4.14
N ASP A 112 -6.93 19.42 4.62
CA ASP A 112 -6.68 20.60 3.76
C ASP A 112 -5.61 20.29 2.70
N PHE A 113 -4.51 19.65 3.09
CA PHE A 113 -3.48 19.23 2.14
C PHE A 113 -4.02 18.22 1.11
N LEU A 114 -4.83 17.24 1.54
CA LEU A 114 -5.41 16.26 0.63
C LEU A 114 -6.26 16.95 -0.45
N GLN A 115 -7.01 17.99 -0.10
CA GLN A 115 -7.78 18.79 -1.05
C GLN A 115 -6.89 19.47 -2.10
N THR A 116 -5.68 19.91 -1.74
CA THR A 116 -4.76 20.53 -2.70
C THR A 116 -4.16 19.56 -3.73
N LEU A 117 -4.23 18.25 -3.46
CA LEU A 117 -3.72 17.24 -4.40
C LEU A 117 -4.66 17.03 -5.59
N ASN A 118 -5.90 17.55 -5.54
CA ASN A 118 -6.91 17.38 -6.58
C ASN A 118 -7.13 15.92 -7.00
N LEU A 119 -7.01 14.99 -6.05
CA LEU A 119 -7.24 13.57 -6.27
C LEU A 119 -8.74 13.27 -6.27
N HIS A 120 -9.19 12.40 -7.16
CA HIS A 120 -10.59 12.06 -7.30
C HIS A 120 -11.11 11.33 -6.04
N GLU A 121 -12.24 11.78 -5.48
CA GLU A 121 -12.85 11.23 -4.25
C GLU A 121 -13.16 9.73 -4.38
N GLU A 122 -13.36 9.24 -5.60
CA GLU A 122 -13.60 7.82 -5.86
C GLU A 122 -12.45 6.92 -5.42
N TYR A 123 -11.21 7.44 -5.37
CA TYR A 123 -10.05 6.70 -4.91
C TYR A 123 -10.07 6.40 -3.42
N PHE A 124 -10.89 7.09 -2.63
CA PHE A 124 -10.84 7.03 -1.17
C PHE A 124 -11.97 6.20 -0.54
N ASN A 125 -11.64 5.57 0.57
CA ASN A 125 -12.58 4.93 1.50
C ASN A 125 -12.27 5.39 2.92
N HIS A 126 -12.92 6.50 3.30
CA HIS A 126 -12.69 7.19 4.57
C HIS A 126 -13.01 6.36 5.81
N ASN A 127 -13.76 5.25 5.68
CA ASN A 127 -13.97 4.30 6.78
C ASN A 127 -12.66 3.64 7.26
N TYR A 128 -11.61 3.69 6.42
CA TYR A 128 -10.29 3.15 6.74
C TYR A 128 -9.24 4.23 7.00
N ASP A 129 -9.65 5.49 7.16
CA ASP A 129 -8.76 6.55 7.59
C ASP A 129 -8.22 6.25 8.99
N ARG A 130 -6.96 6.58 9.23
CA ARG A 130 -6.33 6.33 10.52
C ARG A 130 -5.27 7.37 10.83
N CYS A 131 -5.48 8.07 11.95
CA CYS A 131 -4.48 8.95 12.50
C CYS A 131 -3.53 8.17 13.43
N TYR A 132 -2.23 8.31 13.20
CA TYR A 132 -1.18 7.71 14.03
C TYR A 132 -0.44 8.75 14.87
N CYS A 133 -1.04 9.92 15.12
CA CYS A 133 -0.47 10.91 16.04
C CYS A 133 -0.47 10.38 17.49
N SER A 134 0.30 11.00 18.39
CA SER A 134 0.42 10.60 19.79
C SER A 134 -0.92 10.53 20.54
N ARG A 135 -1.94 11.29 20.11
CA ARG A 135 -3.31 11.26 20.66
C ARG A 135 -4.07 10.00 20.27
N HIS A 136 -3.98 9.57 19.00
CA HIS A 136 -4.72 8.43 18.46
C HIS A 136 -3.94 7.11 18.53
N TYR A 137 -2.62 7.19 18.57
CA TYR A 137 -1.69 6.08 18.70
C TYR A 137 -0.65 6.41 19.77
N SER A 138 -0.96 6.01 21.02
CA SER A 138 -0.09 6.27 22.17
C SER A 138 1.32 5.74 21.96
N MET A 139 2.32 6.49 22.46
CA MET A 139 3.74 6.13 22.39
C MET A 139 4.09 4.84 23.13
N ASN A 140 3.22 4.39 24.04
CA ASN A 140 3.38 3.13 24.78
C ASN A 140 2.93 1.90 23.95
N ARG A 141 2.32 2.11 22.77
CA ARG A 141 1.93 1.02 21.88
C ARG A 141 3.13 0.50 21.08
N PRO A 142 3.13 -0.78 20.68
CA PRO A 142 4.19 -1.35 19.86
C PRO A 142 4.43 -0.56 18.57
N ARG A 143 5.69 -0.26 18.23
CA ARG A 143 6.03 0.40 16.96
C ARG A 143 6.10 -0.56 15.78
N THR A 144 5.77 -1.82 16.00
CA THR A 144 5.77 -2.88 14.99
C THR A 144 4.55 -3.78 15.16
N SER A 145 4.24 -4.50 14.09
CA SER A 145 3.28 -5.59 14.09
C SER A 145 3.72 -6.64 13.07
N ILE A 146 3.12 -7.83 13.11
CA ILE A 146 3.42 -8.94 12.19
C ILE A 146 2.14 -9.26 11.43
N ILE A 147 2.21 -9.25 10.10
CA ILE A 147 1.13 -9.64 9.20
C ILE A 147 1.73 -10.45 8.05
N GLY A 148 1.07 -11.54 7.66
CA GLY A 148 1.57 -12.43 6.60
C GLY A 148 2.93 -13.08 6.91
N GLY A 149 3.31 -13.18 8.19
CA GLY A 149 4.62 -13.70 8.61
C GLY A 149 5.76 -12.67 8.62
N TYR A 150 5.50 -11.41 8.22
CA TYR A 150 6.53 -10.37 8.17
C TYR A 150 6.27 -9.26 9.18
N LYS A 151 7.34 -8.85 9.86
CA LYS A 151 7.34 -7.69 10.75
C LYS A 151 7.36 -6.42 9.91
N TYR A 152 6.52 -5.45 10.24
CA TYR A 152 6.51 -4.12 9.64
C TYR A 152 6.42 -3.04 10.72
N THR A 153 6.83 -1.82 10.39
CA THR A 153 6.76 -0.67 11.31
C THR A 153 5.40 0.00 11.26
N ILE A 154 4.86 0.39 12.40
CA ILE A 154 3.66 1.24 12.49
C ILE A 154 4.03 2.68 12.12
N PRO A 155 3.23 3.38 11.27
CA PRO A 155 3.55 4.73 10.81
C PRO A 155 3.20 5.78 11.88
N CYS A 156 3.79 5.68 13.08
CA CYS A 156 3.59 6.66 14.15
C CYS A 156 3.97 8.07 13.69
N GLY A 157 3.07 9.03 13.91
CA GLY A 157 3.19 10.42 13.45
C GLY A 157 2.52 10.72 12.11
N TRP A 158 2.06 9.70 11.37
CA TRP A 158 1.45 9.87 10.05
C TRP A 158 -0.08 9.90 10.12
N MET A 159 -0.71 10.43 9.07
CA MET A 159 -2.13 10.23 8.78
C MET A 159 -2.26 9.28 7.59
N ARG A 160 -3.11 8.26 7.70
CA ARG A 160 -3.48 7.40 6.59
C ARG A 160 -4.86 7.80 6.08
N PHE A 161 -4.96 8.04 4.79
CA PHE A 161 -6.21 8.06 4.05
C PHE A 161 -6.43 6.69 3.41
N GLY A 162 -7.56 6.05 3.71
CA GLY A 162 -7.91 4.74 3.17
C GLY A 162 -8.17 4.82 1.67
N LEU A 163 -7.59 3.90 0.90
CA LEU A 163 -7.81 3.83 -0.54
C LEU A 163 -8.84 2.74 -0.88
N LYS A 164 -9.66 2.99 -1.90
CA LYS A 164 -10.43 1.94 -2.57
C LYS A 164 -9.47 1.09 -3.39
N PHE A 165 -9.73 -0.20 -3.38
CA PHE A 165 -9.06 -1.16 -4.24
C PHE A 165 -10.13 -2.04 -4.88
N TYR A 166 -9.95 -2.38 -6.16
CA TYR A 166 -10.88 -3.22 -6.87
C TYR A 166 -10.71 -4.69 -6.45
N ARG A 167 -11.82 -5.28 -5.97
CA ARG A 167 -11.84 -6.59 -5.30
C ARG A 167 -11.82 -7.79 -6.25
N PHE A 168 -12.02 -7.60 -7.55
CA PHE A 168 -12.20 -8.68 -8.54
C PHE A 168 -10.99 -9.63 -8.67
N SER A 169 -9.82 -9.25 -8.18
CA SER A 169 -8.61 -10.10 -8.14
C SER A 169 -8.39 -10.82 -6.79
N CYS A 170 -9.32 -10.70 -5.84
CA CYS A 170 -9.09 -10.99 -4.42
C CYS A 170 -10.09 -11.97 -3.79
N GLU A 171 -11.02 -12.55 -4.56
CA GLU A 171 -12.21 -13.24 -4.02
C GLU A 171 -11.90 -14.49 -3.17
N ASN A 172 -10.68 -15.04 -3.26
CA ASN A 172 -10.31 -16.30 -2.58
C ASN A 172 -9.21 -16.15 -1.52
N GLU A 173 -8.64 -14.95 -1.31
CA GLU A 173 -7.58 -14.74 -0.33
C GLU A 173 -7.96 -13.62 0.65
N ASP A 174 -7.81 -13.86 1.96
CA ASP A 174 -7.90 -12.80 2.97
C ASP A 174 -6.61 -11.95 2.95
N ILE A 175 -6.42 -11.19 1.86
CA ILE A 175 -5.23 -10.37 1.58
C ILE A 175 -4.84 -9.51 2.78
N PHE A 176 -5.83 -8.99 3.52
CA PHE A 176 -5.54 -8.12 4.66
C PHE A 176 -4.96 -8.86 5.87
N LYS A 177 -5.17 -10.17 5.99
CA LYS A 177 -4.55 -11.02 7.01
C LYS A 177 -3.32 -11.77 6.50
N THR A 178 -3.31 -12.19 5.24
CA THR A 178 -2.30 -13.11 4.70
C THR A 178 -1.15 -12.40 3.99
N TRP A 179 -1.39 -11.26 3.34
CA TRP A 179 -0.32 -10.55 2.63
C TRP A 179 0.44 -9.61 3.58
N PRO A 180 1.78 -9.63 3.59
CA PRO A 180 2.57 -8.67 4.33
C PRO A 180 2.29 -7.23 3.94
N ILE A 181 2.55 -6.32 4.89
CA ILE A 181 2.48 -4.88 4.67
C ILE A 181 3.84 -4.39 4.21
N SER A 182 3.83 -3.60 3.15
CA SER A 182 5.00 -2.88 2.66
C SER A 182 4.64 -1.41 2.42
N PHE A 183 5.67 -0.59 2.25
CA PHE A 183 5.60 0.83 1.99
C PHE A 183 6.32 1.12 0.68
N TYR A 184 5.66 1.87 -0.20
CA TYR A 184 6.19 2.29 -1.48
C TYR A 184 6.37 3.82 -1.46
N GLY A 185 7.62 4.25 -1.68
CA GLY A 185 7.97 5.65 -1.75
C GLY A 185 7.61 6.24 -3.10
N THR A 186 6.99 7.43 -3.11
CA THR A 186 6.55 8.12 -4.32
C THR A 186 6.58 9.64 -4.12
N SER A 187 6.33 10.41 -5.18
CA SER A 187 6.14 11.86 -5.13
C SER A 187 4.67 12.23 -5.29
N ILE A 188 4.31 13.45 -4.91
CA ILE A 188 2.97 13.99 -5.11
C ILE A 188 2.54 13.91 -6.58
N ASP A 189 3.44 14.28 -7.50
CA ASP A 189 3.18 14.31 -8.94
C ASP A 189 2.81 12.93 -9.53
N GLN A 190 3.17 11.84 -8.86
CA GLN A 190 2.91 10.48 -9.32
C GLN A 190 1.65 9.86 -8.72
N LEU A 191 1.06 10.49 -7.69
CA LEU A 191 -0.05 9.89 -6.95
C LEU A 191 -1.27 9.63 -7.84
N GLU A 192 -1.70 10.61 -8.63
CA GLU A 192 -2.89 10.49 -9.46
C GLU A 192 -2.78 9.30 -10.43
N GLN A 193 -1.62 9.15 -11.08
CA GLN A 193 -1.38 8.07 -12.03
C GLN A 193 -1.42 6.70 -11.34
N ILE A 194 -0.80 6.57 -10.16
CA ILE A 194 -0.79 5.32 -9.39
C ILE A 194 -2.20 4.97 -8.91
N LEU A 195 -2.95 5.94 -8.41
CA LEU A 195 -4.30 5.73 -7.88
C LEU A 195 -5.29 5.39 -8.98
N CYS A 196 -5.23 6.08 -10.12
CA CYS A 196 -6.07 5.81 -11.29
C CYS A 196 -5.89 4.38 -11.80
N MET A 197 -4.66 3.87 -11.80
CA MET A 197 -4.35 2.51 -12.26
C MET A 197 -4.63 1.43 -11.20
N HIS A 198 -4.80 1.79 -9.92
CA HIS A 198 -4.92 0.87 -8.78
C HIS A 198 -3.78 -0.14 -8.60
N PHE A 199 -2.63 0.05 -9.28
CA PHE A 199 -1.42 -0.73 -9.09
C PHE A 199 -0.19 0.15 -9.22
N ILE A 200 0.94 -0.31 -8.67
CA ILE A 200 2.21 0.41 -8.80
C ILE A 200 2.79 0.20 -10.21
N PRO A 201 2.91 1.24 -11.06
CA PRO A 201 3.60 1.14 -12.33
C PRO A 201 5.09 0.89 -12.08
N PHE A 202 5.73 0.12 -12.95
CA PHE A 202 7.17 -0.09 -12.88
C PHE A 202 7.89 0.85 -13.84
N PRO A 203 9.14 1.22 -13.55
CA PRO A 203 9.92 2.05 -14.45
C PRO A 203 9.98 1.41 -15.85
N GLY A 204 9.55 2.18 -16.87
CA GLY A 204 9.42 1.76 -18.26
C GLY A 204 7.98 1.50 -18.72
N ASP A 205 7.01 1.46 -17.82
CA ASP A 205 5.60 1.25 -18.18
C ASP A 205 5.01 2.43 -18.93
N ARG A 206 4.08 2.15 -19.84
CA ARG A 206 3.23 3.19 -20.43
C ARG A 206 1.99 3.42 -19.55
N LEU A 207 1.82 4.66 -19.13
CA LEU A 207 0.70 5.12 -18.32
C LEU A 207 -0.54 5.40 -19.17
N LEU A 208 -1.68 5.63 -18.53
CA LEU A 208 -2.96 5.92 -19.23
C LEU A 208 -2.90 7.19 -20.07
N ASN A 209 -2.15 8.20 -19.62
CA ASN A 209 -1.87 9.43 -20.37
C ASN A 209 -0.84 9.22 -21.50
N LYS A 210 -0.44 7.98 -21.78
CA LYS A 210 0.55 7.55 -22.79
C LYS A 210 2.00 7.91 -22.46
N GLU A 211 2.28 8.54 -21.33
CA GLU A 211 3.65 8.81 -20.88
C GLU A 211 4.36 7.54 -20.41
N ILE A 212 5.69 7.55 -20.43
CA ILE A 212 6.49 6.48 -19.85
C ILE A 212 6.75 6.79 -18.38
N PHE A 213 6.37 5.88 -17.50
CA PHE A 213 6.70 5.97 -16.08
C PHE A 213 8.20 5.81 -15.90
N ALA A 214 8.90 6.92 -15.69
CA ALA A 214 10.35 6.96 -15.51
C ALA A 214 10.68 7.66 -14.17
N PRO A 215 10.32 7.04 -13.02
CA PRO A 215 10.63 7.65 -11.74
C PRO A 215 12.15 7.76 -11.59
N LYS A 216 12.61 8.91 -11.12
CA LYS A 216 14.02 9.12 -10.79
C LYS A 216 14.42 8.08 -9.73
N PHE A 217 15.62 7.51 -9.86
CA PHE A 217 16.23 6.60 -8.87
C PHE A 217 15.71 5.16 -8.83
N PHE A 218 15.04 4.65 -9.88
CA PHE A 218 14.67 3.23 -9.98
C PHE A 218 15.30 2.53 -11.19
N ASP A 219 15.59 1.24 -10.99
CA ASP A 219 16.04 0.35 -12.07
C ASP A 219 14.84 -0.05 -12.96
N GLN A 220 15.08 -0.16 -14.27
CA GLN A 220 14.03 -0.57 -15.22
C GLN A 220 13.43 -1.94 -14.87
N GLY A 221 12.09 -2.01 -14.92
CA GLY A 221 11.34 -3.24 -14.67
C GLY A 221 11.46 -3.79 -13.24
N ILE A 222 11.87 -2.98 -12.26
CA ILE A 222 11.96 -3.36 -10.87
C ILE A 222 11.14 -2.41 -10.00
N CYS A 223 10.34 -2.96 -9.09
CA CYS A 223 9.70 -2.20 -8.03
C CYS A 223 10.37 -2.50 -6.68
N TYR A 224 10.61 -1.44 -5.90
CA TYR A 224 11.15 -1.53 -4.55
C TYR A 224 10.11 -1.09 -3.53
N THR A 225 9.92 -1.91 -2.49
CA THR A 225 9.12 -1.58 -1.31
C THR A 225 9.91 -1.88 -0.04
N SER A 226 9.40 -1.50 1.13
CA SER A 226 10.02 -1.81 2.41
C SER A 226 8.97 -2.13 3.47
N PRO A 227 9.22 -3.03 4.43
CA PRO A 227 8.36 -3.18 5.60
C PRO A 227 8.53 -2.04 6.61
N SER A 228 9.39 -1.06 6.34
CA SER A 228 9.66 0.09 7.22
C SER A 228 9.25 1.41 6.59
N ILE A 229 8.30 2.09 7.23
CA ILE A 229 7.91 3.46 6.87
C ILE A 229 9.07 4.44 7.11
N TYR A 230 9.85 4.22 8.18
CA TYR A 230 11.00 5.04 8.54
C TYR A 230 12.13 4.91 7.52
N TYR A 231 12.35 3.70 6.99
CA TYR A 231 13.28 3.49 5.89
C TYR A 231 12.79 4.21 4.64
N THR A 232 11.52 3.95 4.27
CA THR A 232 10.91 4.48 3.04
C THR A 232 10.88 6.00 3.02
N SER A 233 10.54 6.66 4.13
CA SER A 233 10.47 8.13 4.22
C SER A 233 11.81 8.85 4.06
N ASN A 234 12.92 8.12 4.19
CA ASN A 234 14.27 8.65 3.99
C ASN A 234 14.85 8.33 2.60
N LEU A 235 14.08 7.66 1.73
CA LEU A 235 14.50 7.42 0.34
C LEU A 235 14.38 8.69 -0.50
N LYS A 236 15.31 8.87 -1.46
CA LYS A 236 15.34 10.03 -2.36
C LYS A 236 14.09 10.22 -3.21
N VAL A 237 13.34 9.13 -3.48
CA VAL A 237 12.06 9.19 -4.19
C VAL A 237 10.99 9.92 -3.37
N CYS A 238 11.03 9.85 -2.04
CA CYS A 238 10.06 10.47 -1.14
C CYS A 238 10.38 11.95 -0.92
N GLN A 239 10.23 12.73 -1.99
CA GLN A 239 10.49 14.16 -1.97
C GLN A 239 9.56 14.87 -0.98
N LYS A 240 10.15 15.86 -0.31
CA LYS A 240 9.44 16.73 0.61
C LYS A 240 8.84 17.89 -0.17
N HIS A 241 7.59 18.23 0.14
CA HIS A 241 6.87 19.34 -0.45
C HIS A 241 6.53 20.37 0.62
N VAL A 242 6.51 21.65 0.25
CA VAL A 242 6.13 22.73 1.16
C VAL A 242 4.65 23.02 0.95
N PHE A 243 3.87 22.94 2.03
CA PHE A 243 2.45 23.21 2.04
C PHE A 243 2.14 24.32 3.05
N THR A 244 1.42 25.35 2.63
CA THR A 244 0.89 26.37 3.53
C THR A 244 -0.60 26.08 3.76
N SER A 245 -0.94 25.85 5.01
CA SER A 245 -2.31 25.58 5.45
C SER A 245 -3.20 26.83 5.38
N LYS A 246 -4.53 26.63 5.53
CA LYS A 246 -5.51 27.71 5.61
C LYS A 246 -5.28 28.65 6.81
N SER A 247 -4.57 28.20 7.85
CA SER A 247 -4.16 29.01 9.00
C SER A 247 -2.84 29.77 8.78
N ASN A 248 -2.30 29.79 7.54
CA ASN A 248 -0.99 30.36 7.19
C ASN A 248 0.21 29.70 7.90
N GLU A 249 0.05 28.49 8.42
CA GLU A 249 1.17 27.69 8.92
C GLU A 249 1.78 26.88 7.79
N THR A 250 3.11 26.86 7.72
CA THR A 250 3.87 26.14 6.69
C THR A 250 4.37 24.79 7.21
N TYR A 251 4.25 23.77 6.37
CA TYR A 251 4.61 22.39 6.67
C TYR A 251 5.50 21.81 5.57
N GLU A 252 6.47 21.02 5.99
CA GLU A 252 7.16 20.05 5.15
C GLU A 252 6.33 18.76 5.12
N VAL A 253 5.87 18.38 3.94
CA VAL A 253 4.96 17.25 3.70
C VAL A 253 5.65 16.15 2.92
N GLN A 254 5.40 14.90 3.30
CA GLN A 254 5.82 13.71 2.55
C GLN A 254 4.65 12.76 2.35
N VAL A 255 4.64 12.08 1.22
CA VAL A 255 3.61 11.09 0.85
C VAL A 255 4.23 9.72 0.60
N ILE A 256 3.58 8.67 1.08
CA ILE A 256 3.99 7.26 0.91
C ILE A 256 2.75 6.41 0.71
N LEU A 257 2.83 5.38 -0.13
CA LEU A 257 1.76 4.40 -0.25
C LEU A 257 1.98 3.23 0.71
N GLN A 258 0.95 2.92 1.50
CA GLN A 258 0.86 1.69 2.27
C GLN A 258 0.26 0.60 1.39
N CYS A 259 0.98 -0.51 1.26
CA CYS A 259 0.67 -1.57 0.32
C CYS A 259 0.55 -2.93 0.99
N LYS A 260 -0.21 -3.82 0.36
CA LYS A 260 -0.13 -5.26 0.55
C LYS A 260 0.76 -5.86 -0.52
N GLN A 261 1.67 -6.73 -0.13
CA GLN A 261 2.59 -7.40 -1.04
C GLN A 261 2.28 -8.90 -1.06
N LYS A 262 2.09 -9.49 -2.25
CA LYS A 262 1.83 -10.92 -2.38
C LYS A 262 3.03 -11.72 -1.83
N PRO A 263 2.82 -12.68 -0.91
CA PRO A 263 3.90 -13.56 -0.45
C PRO A 263 4.61 -14.26 -1.62
N ASN A 264 5.90 -14.54 -1.46
CA ASN A 264 6.73 -15.25 -2.44
C ASN A 264 6.89 -14.55 -3.80
N THR A 265 6.56 -13.25 -3.89
CA THR A 265 6.71 -12.47 -5.13
C THR A 265 7.80 -11.41 -5.05
N PHE A 266 8.57 -11.39 -3.97
CA PHE A 266 9.63 -10.42 -3.74
C PHE A 266 10.85 -11.08 -3.11
N GLU A 267 12.01 -10.50 -3.40
CA GLU A 267 13.30 -10.84 -2.81
C GLU A 267 13.61 -9.83 -1.71
N VAL A 268 14.08 -10.34 -0.57
CA VAL A 268 14.59 -9.50 0.52
C VAL A 268 16.05 -9.18 0.25
N ASN A 269 16.38 -7.90 0.27
CA ASN A 269 17.69 -7.37 -0.04
C ASN A 269 18.19 -6.46 1.10
N HIS A 270 19.51 -6.28 1.13
CA HIS A 270 20.15 -5.34 2.04
C HIS A 270 19.81 -3.89 1.65
N GLY A 271 19.25 -3.15 2.60
CA GLY A 271 18.99 -1.71 2.50
C GLY A 271 20.13 -0.87 3.06
N GLN A 272 19.94 0.44 3.07
CA GLN A 272 20.89 1.37 3.68
C GLN A 272 20.78 1.32 5.22
N SER A 273 21.92 1.08 5.88
CA SER A 273 22.01 1.08 7.34
C SER A 273 21.71 2.46 7.93
N GLY A 274 21.15 2.49 9.14
CA GLY A 274 20.88 3.72 9.90
C GLY A 274 19.58 4.46 9.55
N LEU A 275 18.88 4.07 8.46
CA LEU A 275 17.58 4.67 8.11
C LEU A 275 16.40 4.10 8.92
N CYS A 276 16.59 2.94 9.54
CA CYS A 276 15.62 2.35 10.46
C CYS A 276 16.35 1.54 11.53
N ASN A 277 15.97 1.74 12.79
CA ASN A 277 16.55 1.04 13.94
C ASN A 277 15.68 -0.11 14.45
N ILE A 278 14.60 -0.45 13.73
CA ILE A 278 13.57 -1.40 14.16
C ILE A 278 13.61 -2.67 13.31
N ILE A 279 13.72 -2.52 11.99
CA ILE A 279 13.87 -3.62 11.04
C ILE A 279 15.34 -3.66 10.62
N PRO A 280 16.02 -4.81 10.72
CA PRO A 280 17.42 -4.96 10.30
C PRO A 280 17.65 -4.57 8.84
N ALA A 281 18.82 -4.00 8.53
CA ALA A 281 19.15 -3.55 7.17
C ALA A 281 19.13 -4.71 6.14
N ASN A 282 19.48 -5.93 6.53
CA ASN A 282 19.42 -7.12 5.69
C ASN A 282 17.98 -7.63 5.41
N GLU A 283 16.96 -7.05 6.06
CA GLU A 283 15.54 -7.44 5.90
C GLU A 283 14.65 -6.33 5.32
N ILE A 284 15.22 -5.14 5.06
CA ILE A 284 14.43 -3.91 4.94
C ILE A 284 14.09 -3.49 3.51
N LYS A 285 14.76 -4.03 2.49
CA LYS A 285 14.52 -3.66 1.09
C LYS A 285 13.89 -4.83 0.35
N TRP A 286 12.66 -4.69 -0.10
CA TRP A 286 11.96 -5.72 -0.87
C TRP A 286 11.97 -5.35 -2.34
N LYS A 287 12.37 -6.29 -3.19
CA LYS A 287 12.53 -6.12 -4.62
C LYS A 287 11.60 -7.08 -5.35
N THR A 288 10.86 -6.60 -6.33
CA THR A 288 10.05 -7.47 -7.19
C THR A 288 10.16 -7.08 -8.66
N ARG A 289 10.10 -8.09 -9.53
CA ARG A 289 9.90 -7.96 -10.98
C ARG A 289 8.49 -8.40 -11.40
N THR A 290 7.69 -8.91 -10.46
CA THR A 290 6.40 -9.52 -10.73
C THR A 290 5.30 -8.46 -10.62
N ARG A 291 4.57 -8.25 -11.73
CA ARG A 291 3.50 -7.26 -11.82
C ARG A 291 2.28 -7.68 -11.02
N SER A 292 1.47 -6.69 -10.62
CA SER A 292 0.20 -6.92 -9.93
C SER A 292 0.31 -7.71 -8.62
N THR A 293 1.47 -7.62 -7.97
CA THR A 293 1.75 -8.25 -6.66
C THR A 293 1.77 -7.26 -5.51
N ILE A 294 1.58 -5.97 -5.83
CA ILE A 294 1.57 -4.85 -4.88
C ILE A 294 0.22 -4.18 -5.00
N LEU A 295 -0.51 -4.15 -3.88
CA LEU A 295 -1.83 -3.55 -3.77
C LEU A 295 -1.78 -2.34 -2.83
N PRO A 296 -1.75 -1.10 -3.35
CA PRO A 296 -1.91 0.09 -2.53
C PRO A 296 -3.29 0.09 -1.85
N TYR A 297 -3.33 0.37 -0.55
CA TYR A 297 -4.58 0.44 0.21
C TYR A 297 -4.65 1.63 1.18
N GLY A 298 -3.57 2.40 1.30
CA GLY A 298 -3.58 3.64 2.07
C GLY A 298 -2.58 4.65 1.53
N LEU A 299 -3.00 5.91 1.47
CA LEU A 299 -2.11 7.06 1.27
C LEU A 299 -1.68 7.58 2.63
N LEU A 300 -0.39 7.45 2.95
CA LEU A 300 0.21 7.97 4.17
C LEU A 300 0.78 9.36 3.91
N VAL A 301 0.38 10.31 4.74
CA VAL A 301 0.87 11.69 4.73
C VAL A 301 1.54 11.99 6.07
N HIS A 302 2.72 12.59 6.02
CA HIS A 302 3.42 13.10 7.19
C HIS A 302 3.64 14.59 7.04
N MET A 303 3.41 15.34 8.11
CA MET A 303 3.62 16.77 8.17
C MET A 303 4.57 17.12 9.31
N ARG A 304 5.54 17.99 9.01
CA ARG A 304 6.41 18.63 9.99
C ARG A 304 6.28 20.14 9.84
N LYS A 305 5.86 20.84 10.89
CA LYS A 305 5.81 22.31 10.90
C LYS A 305 7.23 22.86 10.68
N GLN A 306 7.37 23.83 9.78
CA GLN A 306 8.62 24.56 9.53
C GLN A 306 8.86 25.64 10.58
#